data_AF-A0ABD7JR93-F1
#
_entry.id   AF-A0ABD7JR93-F1
#
_cell.length_a   1.000
_cell.length_b   1.000
_cell.length_c   1.000
_cell.angle_alpha   90.00
_cell.angle_beta   90.00
_cell.angle_gamma   90.00
#
_symmetry.space_group_name_H-M   'P 1'
#
loop_
_entity.id
_entity.type
_entity.pdbx_description
1 polymer ?
#
loop_
_entity_poly.entity_id
_entity_poly.type
_entity_poly.pdbx_seq_one_letter_code
_entity_poly.pdbx_strand_id
1 'polypeptide(L)'
;KYISEHDPRAWDTIIQIEGKLNDKNIPFNMKGRPLRVVAIDQYLTQKRIADPVMEGLKSAVRYDKTYFDKIVASLLPLLEKLTTGRISELLSPNYADLNDPRPIFDWMQVIRKRAVVYVGLDALSDTEVAAAVGNSMFSDLVSVAGHIYKHGVDDGLPGSLAGGKVRINLHADEFNELIGDEFIPMVNKAGGAGVQVTAYTQTMSDIEAKIGSHAKAGQIIGNFNNLFMLRVRETATAELLTNQLPKVQIYTSTPASGANDA
;
A
#
# COMPACT_ATOMS: atom_id res chain seq x y z
N LYS A 1 -16.47 -32.20 -0.01
CA LYS A 1 -17.77 -32.35 0.67
C LYS A 1 -18.87 -31.49 0.04
N TYR A 2 -18.65 -30.19 -0.20
CA TYR A 2 -19.64 -29.30 -0.82
C TYR A 2 -20.28 -29.81 -2.13
N ILE A 3 -19.48 -30.23 -3.11
CA ILE A 3 -19.98 -30.72 -4.42
C ILE A 3 -20.84 -31.98 -4.27
N SER A 4 -20.40 -32.94 -3.45
CA SER A 4 -21.12 -34.19 -3.20
C SER A 4 -22.41 -34.00 -2.40
N GLU A 5 -22.53 -32.92 -1.64
CA GLU A 5 -23.72 -32.60 -0.84
C GLU A 5 -24.78 -31.82 -1.65
N HIS A 6 -24.37 -31.03 -2.65
CA HIS A 6 -25.28 -30.17 -3.44
C HIS A 6 -25.60 -30.72 -4.84
N ASP A 7 -24.75 -31.59 -5.40
CA ASP A 7 -25.05 -32.33 -6.63
C ASP A 7 -24.45 -33.75 -6.57
N PRO A 8 -25.27 -34.75 -6.17
CA PRO A 8 -24.81 -36.13 -6.02
C PRO A 8 -24.26 -36.76 -7.31
N ARG A 9 -24.63 -36.24 -8.49
CA ARG A 9 -24.20 -36.74 -9.81
C ARG A 9 -23.06 -35.93 -10.43
N ALA A 10 -22.53 -34.95 -9.70
CA ALA A 10 -21.43 -34.11 -10.16
C ALA A 10 -20.21 -34.95 -10.56
N TRP A 11 -19.84 -35.93 -9.73
CA TRP A 11 -18.67 -36.77 -9.97
C TRP A 11 -18.84 -37.68 -11.19
N ASP A 12 -20.02 -38.23 -11.41
CA ASP A 12 -20.31 -39.04 -12.61
C ASP A 12 -20.19 -38.19 -13.88
N THR A 13 -20.70 -36.96 -13.83
CA THR A 13 -20.61 -36.01 -14.95
C THR A 13 -19.16 -35.62 -15.22
N ILE A 14 -18.36 -35.35 -14.17
CA ILE A 14 -16.94 -35.04 -14.29
C ILE A 14 -16.18 -36.22 -14.91
N ILE A 15 -16.44 -37.45 -14.48
CA ILE A 15 -15.81 -38.66 -15.03
C ILE A 15 -16.17 -38.84 -16.51
N GLN A 16 -17.42 -38.58 -16.90
CA GLN A 16 -17.84 -38.62 -18.31
C GLN A 16 -17.17 -37.54 -19.16
N ILE A 17 -16.97 -36.33 -18.62
CA ILE A 17 -16.21 -35.27 -19.29
C ILE A 17 -14.75 -35.70 -19.41
N GLU A 18 -14.14 -36.19 -18.32
CA GLU A 18 -12.75 -36.67 -18.28
C GLU A 18 -12.49 -37.74 -19.33
N GLY A 19 -13.36 -38.75 -19.45
CA GLY A 19 -13.23 -39.82 -20.44
C GLY A 19 -13.38 -39.36 -21.89
N LYS A 20 -13.91 -38.17 -22.14
CA LYS A 20 -14.00 -37.56 -23.48
C LYS A 20 -12.81 -36.66 -23.80
N LEU A 21 -11.99 -36.29 -22.82
CA LEU A 21 -10.85 -35.38 -23.02
C LEU A 21 -9.65 -36.10 -23.65
N ASN A 22 -8.97 -35.40 -24.55
CA ASN A 22 -7.74 -35.82 -25.22
C ASN A 22 -6.91 -34.58 -25.61
N ASP A 23 -5.65 -34.77 -26.01
CA ASP A 23 -4.73 -33.67 -26.31
C ASP A 23 -5.22 -32.71 -27.42
N LYS A 24 -6.22 -33.11 -28.23
CA LYS A 24 -6.80 -32.29 -29.30
C LYS A 24 -7.96 -31.42 -28.83
N ASN A 25 -8.69 -31.80 -27.79
CA ASN A 25 -9.90 -31.09 -27.34
C ASN A 25 -9.74 -30.34 -26.01
N ILE A 26 -8.56 -30.40 -25.39
CA ILE A 26 -8.21 -29.59 -24.23
C ILE A 26 -7.98 -28.13 -24.67
N PRO A 27 -8.60 -27.14 -23.99
CA PRO A 27 -8.35 -25.72 -24.23
C PRO A 27 -6.86 -25.37 -24.14
N PHE A 28 -6.39 -24.45 -24.98
CA PHE A 28 -4.96 -24.11 -25.07
C PHE A 28 -4.35 -23.70 -23.72
N ASN A 29 -5.05 -22.89 -22.93
CA ASN A 29 -4.65 -22.43 -21.60
C ASN A 29 -4.64 -23.55 -20.52
N MET A 30 -5.19 -24.71 -20.85
CA MET A 30 -5.29 -25.88 -19.96
C MET A 30 -4.41 -27.05 -20.45
N LYS A 31 -3.66 -26.88 -21.54
CA LYS A 31 -2.74 -27.91 -22.05
C LYS A 31 -1.66 -28.24 -21.01
N GLY A 32 -1.39 -29.53 -20.84
CA GLY A 32 -0.43 -30.03 -19.84
C GLY A 32 -0.97 -30.13 -18.41
N ARG A 33 -2.23 -29.76 -18.15
CA ARG A 33 -2.90 -30.01 -16.86
C ARG A 33 -3.48 -31.43 -16.82
N PRO A 34 -3.60 -32.07 -15.63
CA PRO A 34 -4.26 -33.37 -15.51
C PRO A 34 -5.69 -33.33 -16.05
N LEU A 35 -6.10 -34.37 -16.79
CA LEU A 35 -7.42 -34.44 -17.44
C LEU A 35 -8.58 -34.19 -16.46
N ARG A 36 -8.45 -34.72 -15.24
CA ARG A 36 -9.42 -34.50 -14.16
C ARG A 36 -9.61 -33.04 -13.78
N VAL A 37 -8.55 -32.24 -13.78
CA VAL A 37 -8.61 -30.80 -13.47
C VAL A 37 -9.34 -30.05 -14.59
N VAL A 38 -9.06 -30.40 -15.84
CA VAL A 38 -9.77 -29.85 -17.01
C VAL A 38 -11.25 -30.21 -16.98
N ALA A 39 -11.59 -31.45 -16.62
CA ALA A 39 -12.97 -31.91 -16.51
C ALA A 39 -13.75 -31.19 -15.39
N ILE A 40 -13.11 -30.96 -14.24
CA ILE A 40 -13.68 -30.18 -13.13
C ILE A 40 -13.95 -28.73 -13.57
N ASP A 41 -12.99 -28.08 -14.24
CA ASP A 41 -13.17 -26.70 -14.72
C ASP A 41 -14.32 -26.57 -15.75
N GLN A 42 -14.41 -27.52 -16.69
CA GLN A 42 -15.51 -27.56 -17.67
C GLN A 42 -16.86 -27.76 -16.99
N TYR A 43 -16.95 -28.69 -16.03
CA TYR A 43 -18.16 -28.91 -15.24
C TYR A 43 -18.58 -27.66 -14.47
N LEU A 44 -17.65 -27.02 -13.76
CA LEU A 44 -17.91 -25.80 -12.99
C LEU A 44 -18.35 -24.63 -13.88
N THR A 45 -17.83 -24.56 -15.11
CA THR A 45 -18.22 -23.56 -16.11
C THR A 45 -19.63 -23.79 -16.64
N GLN A 46 -20.00 -25.05 -16.88
CA GLN A 46 -21.36 -25.41 -17.32
C GLN A 46 -22.41 -25.09 -16.25
N LYS A 47 -22.07 -25.31 -14.98
CA LYS A 47 -22.98 -25.03 -13.84
C LYS A 47 -23.13 -23.55 -13.50
N ARG A 48 -22.30 -22.66 -14.07
CA ARG A 48 -22.37 -21.19 -13.86
C ARG A 48 -22.49 -20.79 -12.38
N ILE A 49 -21.68 -21.40 -11.52
CA ILE A 49 -21.66 -21.07 -10.09
C ILE A 49 -21.04 -19.68 -9.92
N ALA A 50 -21.86 -18.71 -9.48
CA ALA A 50 -21.41 -17.34 -9.23
C ALA A 50 -20.93 -17.22 -7.77
N ASP A 51 -19.66 -17.57 -7.54
CA ASP A 51 -19.00 -17.40 -6.25
C ASP A 51 -17.61 -16.73 -6.47
N PRO A 52 -17.31 -15.60 -5.81
CA PRO A 52 -16.06 -14.88 -6.01
C PRO A 52 -14.80 -15.69 -5.67
N VAL A 53 -14.87 -16.57 -4.67
CA VAL A 53 -13.74 -17.43 -4.26
C VAL A 53 -13.54 -18.53 -5.29
N MET A 54 -14.62 -19.16 -5.78
CA MET A 54 -14.59 -20.16 -6.84
C MET A 54 -14.05 -19.59 -8.15
N GLU A 55 -14.46 -18.37 -8.54
CA GLU A 55 -13.93 -17.70 -9.73
C GLU A 55 -12.44 -17.35 -9.56
N GLY A 56 -12.00 -16.95 -8.36
CA GLY A 56 -10.59 -16.79 -8.02
C GLY A 56 -9.80 -18.10 -8.15
N LEU A 57 -10.33 -19.22 -7.67
CA LEU A 57 -9.69 -20.54 -7.80
C LEU A 57 -9.64 -21.02 -9.25
N LYS A 58 -10.71 -20.82 -10.02
CA LYS A 58 -10.75 -21.14 -11.46
C LYS A 58 -9.74 -20.32 -12.23
N SER A 59 -9.62 -19.03 -11.94
CA SER A 59 -8.63 -18.17 -12.62
C SER A 59 -7.21 -18.66 -12.33
N ALA A 60 -6.88 -18.98 -11.07
CA ALA A 60 -5.59 -19.53 -10.67
C ALA A 60 -5.21 -20.81 -11.44
N VAL A 61 -6.18 -21.72 -11.66
CA VAL A 61 -5.97 -22.96 -12.42
C VAL A 61 -5.80 -22.69 -13.93
N ARG A 62 -6.53 -21.71 -14.47
CA ARG A 62 -6.54 -21.34 -15.90
C ARG A 62 -5.38 -20.49 -16.34
N TYR A 63 -4.66 -19.86 -15.42
CA TYR A 63 -3.43 -19.14 -15.74
C TYR A 63 -2.40 -20.12 -16.30
N ASP A 64 -1.72 -19.68 -17.36
CA ASP A 64 -0.63 -20.43 -17.98
C ASP A 64 0.45 -20.68 -16.92
N LYS A 65 0.95 -21.92 -16.85
CA LYS A 65 2.06 -22.30 -15.98
C LYS A 65 3.22 -21.31 -16.14
N THR A 66 3.50 -20.86 -17.36
CA THR A 66 4.55 -19.89 -17.67
C THR A 66 4.31 -18.50 -17.08
N TYR A 67 3.05 -18.08 -16.94
CA TYR A 67 2.70 -16.82 -16.27
C TYR A 67 2.84 -16.94 -14.76
N PHE A 68 2.39 -18.06 -14.19
CA PHE A 68 2.58 -18.35 -12.77
C PHE A 68 4.06 -18.47 -12.43
N ASP A 69 4.85 -19.17 -13.25
CA ASP A 69 6.30 -19.31 -13.10
C ASP A 69 7.00 -17.94 -13.15
N LYS A 70 6.54 -17.01 -14.00
CA LYS A 70 7.07 -15.63 -14.03
C LYS A 70 6.75 -14.83 -12.78
N ILE A 71 5.53 -14.94 -12.24
CA ILE A 71 5.15 -14.26 -10.98
C ILE A 71 5.92 -14.87 -9.82
N VAL A 72 5.96 -16.20 -9.73
CA VAL A 72 6.64 -16.94 -8.68
C VAL A 72 8.15 -16.66 -8.71
N ALA A 73 8.75 -16.56 -9.89
CA ALA A 73 10.16 -16.24 -10.04
C ALA A 73 10.54 -14.86 -9.48
N SER A 74 9.65 -13.88 -9.51
CA SER A 74 9.92 -12.55 -8.91
C SER A 74 9.43 -12.45 -7.46
N LEU A 75 8.39 -13.18 -7.08
CA LEU A 75 7.74 -13.07 -5.77
C LEU A 75 8.38 -13.96 -4.70
N LEU A 76 8.87 -15.16 -5.06
CA LEU A 76 9.57 -16.04 -4.12
C LEU A 76 10.84 -15.40 -3.54
N PRO A 77 11.74 -14.80 -4.33
CA PRO A 77 12.94 -14.16 -3.78
C PRO A 77 12.61 -13.06 -2.77
N LEU A 78 11.55 -12.27 -3.04
CA LEU A 78 11.09 -11.24 -2.12
C LEU A 78 10.56 -11.85 -0.81
N LEU A 79 9.71 -12.88 -0.90
CA LEU A 79 9.21 -13.58 0.29
C LEU A 79 10.36 -14.21 1.09
N GLU A 80 11.35 -14.80 0.42
CA GLU A 80 12.53 -15.36 1.06
C GLU A 80 13.32 -14.28 1.82
N LYS A 81 13.55 -13.12 1.19
CA LYS A 81 14.18 -11.97 1.86
C LYS A 81 13.39 -11.48 3.09
N LEU A 82 12.06 -11.46 3.01
CA LEU A 82 11.18 -11.02 4.10
C LEU A 82 11.03 -12.05 5.24
N THR A 83 11.25 -13.34 4.94
CA THR A 83 11.08 -14.45 5.90
C THR A 83 12.38 -15.02 6.43
N THR A 84 13.53 -14.44 6.08
CA THR A 84 14.85 -14.87 6.55
C THR A 84 15.51 -13.86 7.50
N GLY A 85 16.42 -14.37 8.33
CA GLY A 85 17.22 -13.55 9.24
C GLY A 85 16.40 -12.71 10.23
N ARG A 86 16.88 -11.49 10.50
CA ARG A 86 16.29 -10.59 11.50
C ARG A 86 14.94 -9.99 11.09
N ILE A 87 14.66 -9.91 9.78
CA ILE A 87 13.42 -9.31 9.27
C ILE A 87 12.23 -10.24 9.53
N SER A 88 12.44 -11.55 9.36
CA SER A 88 11.46 -12.57 9.72
C SER A 88 10.98 -12.44 11.15
N GLU A 89 11.92 -12.24 12.07
CA GLU A 89 11.62 -12.11 13.49
C GLU A 89 10.82 -10.84 13.83
N LEU A 90 10.93 -9.79 13.01
CA LEU A 90 10.15 -8.54 13.14
C LEU A 90 8.73 -8.69 12.57
N LEU A 91 8.60 -9.30 11.40
CA LEU A 91 7.33 -9.44 10.68
C LEU A 91 6.47 -10.61 11.19
N SER A 92 7.12 -11.67 11.67
CA SER A 92 6.51 -12.91 12.15
C SER A 92 7.08 -13.31 13.52
N PRO A 93 6.83 -12.51 14.58
CA PRO A 93 7.37 -12.80 15.91
C PRO A 93 6.78 -14.08 16.50
N ASN A 94 7.59 -14.82 17.26
CA ASN A 94 7.15 -16.04 17.95
C ASN A 94 6.55 -15.72 19.32
N TYR A 95 5.22 -15.71 19.41
CA TYR A 95 4.49 -15.46 20.66
C TYR A 95 4.77 -16.49 21.78
N ALA A 96 5.31 -17.67 21.44
CA ALA A 96 5.62 -18.70 22.42
C ALA A 96 7.06 -18.61 22.96
N ASP A 97 7.91 -17.76 22.37
CA ASP A 97 9.28 -17.58 22.86
C ASP A 97 9.33 -16.59 24.01
N LEU A 98 9.33 -17.12 25.24
CA LEU A 98 9.41 -16.32 26.46
C LEU A 98 10.81 -15.73 26.70
N ASN A 99 11.83 -16.17 25.96
CA ASN A 99 13.19 -15.67 26.11
C ASN A 99 13.50 -14.52 25.14
N ASP A 100 12.59 -14.22 24.18
CA ASP A 100 12.74 -13.08 23.31
C ASP A 100 12.40 -11.78 24.06
N PRO A 101 13.36 -10.88 24.30
CA PRO A 101 13.12 -9.66 25.04
C PRO A 101 12.35 -8.60 24.22
N ARG A 102 12.13 -8.82 22.91
CA ARG A 102 11.49 -7.84 22.04
C ARG A 102 9.99 -7.74 22.33
N PRO A 103 9.44 -6.52 22.46
CA PRO A 103 8.02 -6.34 22.61
C PRO A 103 7.31 -6.68 21.29
N ILE A 104 6.28 -7.53 21.37
CA ILE A 104 5.33 -7.73 20.28
C ILE A 104 4.20 -6.73 20.45
N PHE A 105 3.88 -5.97 19.41
CA PHE A 105 2.82 -4.97 19.44
C PHE A 105 2.13 -4.84 18.08
N ASP A 106 0.93 -4.29 18.10
CA ASP A 106 0.21 -3.82 16.93
C ASP A 106 0.02 -2.29 16.99
N TRP A 107 -0.33 -1.66 15.87
CA TRP A 107 -0.52 -0.21 15.82
C TRP A 107 -1.62 0.28 16.77
N MET A 108 -2.65 -0.52 17.03
CA MET A 108 -3.72 -0.10 17.92
C MET A 108 -3.25 -0.01 19.37
N GLN A 109 -2.43 -0.97 19.81
CA GLN A 109 -1.76 -0.92 21.11
C GLN A 109 -0.82 0.27 21.22
N VAL A 110 -0.03 0.55 20.17
CA VAL A 110 0.88 1.71 20.13
C VAL A 110 0.11 3.02 20.28
N ILE A 111 -0.97 3.19 19.51
CA ILE A 111 -1.80 4.40 19.50
C ILE A 111 -2.48 4.59 20.86
N ARG A 112 -3.06 3.52 21.43
CA ARG A 112 -3.70 3.55 22.76
C ARG A 112 -2.72 3.91 23.87
N LYS A 113 -1.50 3.36 23.82
CA LYS A 113 -0.42 3.66 24.77
C LYS A 113 0.24 5.02 24.54
N ARG A 114 -0.08 5.72 23.43
CA ARG A 114 0.59 6.95 22.98
C ARG A 114 2.11 6.77 22.87
N ALA A 115 2.53 5.60 22.41
CA ALA A 115 3.93 5.24 22.26
C ALA A 115 4.56 5.92 21.03
N VAL A 116 5.89 6.03 21.05
CA VAL A 116 6.69 6.48 19.92
C VAL A 116 7.31 5.25 19.25
N VAL A 117 7.12 5.12 17.95
CA VAL A 117 7.73 4.07 17.14
C VAL A 117 8.70 4.72 16.16
N TYR A 118 9.94 4.26 16.16
CA TYR A 118 10.96 4.66 15.20
C TYR A 118 11.25 3.48 14.27
N VAL A 119 11.23 3.74 12.96
CA VAL A 119 11.45 2.73 11.93
C VAL A 119 12.61 3.17 11.06
N GLY A 120 13.73 2.44 11.16
CA GLY A 120 14.87 2.61 10.26
C GLY A 120 14.82 1.56 9.16
N LEU A 121 14.49 1.98 7.94
CA LEU A 121 14.53 1.11 6.77
C LEU A 121 15.91 1.27 6.12
N ASP A 122 16.70 0.20 6.05
CA ASP A 122 18.00 0.21 5.36
C ASP A 122 17.81 0.14 3.84
N ALA A 123 17.22 1.20 3.29
CA ALA A 123 16.91 1.31 1.86
C ALA A 123 18.17 1.37 0.99
N LEU A 124 19.34 1.74 1.55
CA LEU A 124 20.59 1.77 0.81
C LEU A 124 21.14 0.36 0.54
N SER A 125 20.94 -0.58 1.46
CA SER A 125 21.42 -1.96 1.32
C SER A 125 20.44 -2.86 0.55
N ASP A 126 19.13 -2.73 0.80
CA ASP A 126 18.10 -3.50 0.10
C ASP A 126 16.82 -2.67 -0.09
N THR A 127 16.77 -1.91 -1.19
CA THR A 127 15.63 -1.05 -1.56
C THR A 127 14.33 -1.82 -1.70
N GLU A 128 14.36 -3.06 -2.22
CA GLU A 128 13.15 -3.87 -2.43
C GLU A 128 12.52 -4.27 -1.10
N VAL A 129 13.34 -4.73 -0.15
CA VAL A 129 12.87 -5.15 1.17
C VAL A 129 12.42 -3.94 1.99
N ALA A 130 13.20 -2.85 1.97
CA ALA A 130 12.83 -1.61 2.63
C ALA A 130 11.47 -1.09 2.12
N ALA A 131 11.27 -1.07 0.79
CA ALA A 131 10.01 -0.66 0.19
C ALA A 131 8.86 -1.61 0.55
N ALA A 132 9.08 -2.92 0.52
CA ALA A 132 8.05 -3.91 0.87
C ALA A 132 7.62 -3.79 2.34
N VAL A 133 8.58 -3.67 3.27
CA VAL A 133 8.30 -3.47 4.70
C VAL A 133 7.61 -2.13 4.95
N GLY A 134 8.10 -1.05 4.35
CA GLY A 134 7.51 0.29 4.46
C GLY A 134 6.07 0.35 3.94
N ASN A 135 5.80 -0.20 2.76
CA ASN A 135 4.45 -0.23 2.19
C ASN A 135 3.50 -1.11 3.02
N SER A 136 3.98 -2.26 3.52
CA SER A 136 3.19 -3.10 4.41
C SER A 136 2.82 -2.37 5.71
N MET A 137 3.78 -1.64 6.28
CA MET A 137 3.58 -0.80 7.46
C MET A 137 2.53 0.29 7.22
N PHE A 138 2.62 1.02 6.11
CA PHE A 138 1.63 2.05 5.76
C PHE A 138 0.25 1.47 5.51
N SER A 139 0.17 0.32 4.82
CA SER A 139 -1.10 -0.38 4.58
C SER A 139 -1.80 -0.74 5.89
N ASP A 140 -1.06 -1.28 6.87
CA ASP A 140 -1.61 -1.62 8.18
C ASP A 140 -2.05 -0.35 8.94
N LEU A 141 -1.24 0.72 8.90
CA LEU A 141 -1.60 2.00 9.52
C LEU A 141 -2.87 2.61 8.88
N VAL A 142 -3.03 2.52 7.56
CA VAL A 142 -4.24 2.98 6.83
C VAL A 142 -5.45 2.16 7.26
N SER A 143 -5.30 0.85 7.40
CA SER A 143 -6.36 -0.04 7.89
C SER A 143 -6.80 0.36 9.30
N VAL A 144 -5.84 0.55 10.20
CA VAL A 144 -6.09 0.99 11.59
C VAL A 144 -6.69 2.39 11.65
N ALA A 145 -6.23 3.32 10.82
CA ALA A 145 -6.86 4.64 10.70
C ALA A 145 -8.32 4.52 10.22
N GLY A 146 -8.59 3.66 9.25
CA GLY A 146 -9.95 3.37 8.80
C GLY A 146 -10.84 2.78 9.90
N HIS A 147 -10.28 1.92 10.75
CA HIS A 147 -10.96 1.38 11.92
C HIS A 147 -11.28 2.47 12.95
N ILE A 148 -10.27 3.25 13.35
CA ILE A 148 -10.41 4.37 14.30
C ILE A 148 -11.45 5.38 13.81
N TYR A 149 -11.45 5.69 12.51
CA TYR A 149 -12.42 6.60 11.93
C TYR A 149 -13.88 6.13 12.10
N LYS A 150 -14.13 4.81 11.99
CA LYS A 150 -15.47 4.24 12.08
C LYS A 150 -15.92 3.97 13.51
N HIS A 151 -15.03 3.47 14.34
CA HIS A 151 -15.38 2.88 15.65
C HIS A 151 -14.75 3.63 16.84
N GLY A 152 -13.82 4.55 16.59
CA GLY A 152 -13.03 5.20 17.63
C GLY A 152 -11.84 4.35 18.10
N VAL A 153 -11.00 4.94 18.94
CA VAL A 153 -9.79 4.28 19.47
C VAL A 153 -10.11 3.27 20.57
N ASP A 154 -11.18 3.51 21.33
CA ASP A 154 -11.58 2.69 22.49
C ASP A 154 -12.60 1.59 22.15
N ASP A 155 -12.80 1.30 20.86
CA ASP A 155 -13.71 0.25 20.44
C ASP A 155 -13.39 -1.09 21.11
N GLY A 156 -14.41 -1.72 21.70
CA GLY A 156 -14.31 -2.96 22.47
C GLY A 156 -13.80 -2.85 23.91
N LEU A 157 -13.50 -1.66 24.45
CA LEU A 157 -13.06 -1.49 25.84
C LEU A 157 -14.18 -1.01 26.78
N PRO A 158 -14.32 -1.58 28.00
CA PRO A 158 -15.31 -1.13 28.98
C PRO A 158 -14.89 0.24 29.55
N GLY A 159 -15.80 1.20 29.43
CA GLY A 159 -15.57 2.61 29.78
C GLY A 159 -14.91 3.33 28.61
N SER A 160 -15.72 3.91 27.71
CA SER A 160 -15.17 4.82 26.71
C SER A 160 -14.50 5.94 27.49
N LEU A 161 -13.19 6.09 27.37
CA LEU A 161 -12.60 7.34 27.81
C LEU A 161 -13.27 8.38 26.92
N ALA A 162 -13.91 9.38 27.53
CA ALA A 162 -14.35 10.59 26.86
C ALA A 162 -13.15 11.41 26.35
N GLY A 163 -12.10 10.73 25.88
CA GLY A 163 -10.92 11.29 25.27
C GLY A 163 -11.23 11.52 23.82
N GLY A 164 -11.29 12.79 23.43
CA GLY A 164 -11.39 13.17 22.04
C GLY A 164 -10.32 12.50 21.17
N LYS A 165 -10.52 12.61 19.86
CA LYS A 165 -9.67 12.08 18.80
C LYS A 165 -8.17 12.12 19.14
N VAL A 166 -7.54 10.94 19.22
CA VAL A 166 -6.10 10.80 19.47
C VAL A 166 -5.34 11.31 18.25
N ARG A 167 -4.36 12.19 18.47
CA ARG A 167 -3.48 12.69 17.41
C ARG A 167 -2.37 11.67 17.17
N ILE A 168 -2.20 11.25 15.93
CA ILE A 168 -1.18 10.29 15.50
C ILE A 168 -0.24 11.05 14.58
N ASN A 169 0.96 11.41 15.06
CA ASN A 169 1.94 12.13 14.25
C ASN A 169 2.81 11.13 13.48
N LEU A 170 2.71 11.16 12.16
CA LEU A 170 3.51 10.37 11.26
C LEU A 170 4.56 11.26 10.61
N HIS A 171 5.83 10.97 10.87
CA HIS A 171 6.97 11.63 10.27
C HIS A 171 7.61 10.69 9.25
N ALA A 172 7.63 11.10 8.00
CA ALA A 172 8.15 10.32 6.88
C ALA A 172 9.36 11.05 6.30
N ASP A 173 10.57 10.57 6.64
CA ASP A 173 11.80 11.02 6.01
C ASP A 173 11.98 10.38 4.64
N GLU A 174 12.73 11.03 3.75
CA GLU A 174 12.94 10.61 2.36
C GLU A 174 11.62 10.20 1.67
N PHE A 175 10.64 11.10 1.72
CA PHE A 175 9.29 10.84 1.26
C PHE A 175 9.20 10.34 -0.19
N ASN A 176 10.12 10.76 -1.07
CA ASN A 176 10.21 10.29 -2.44
C ASN A 176 10.47 8.77 -2.56
N GLU A 177 11.07 8.12 -1.55
CA GLU A 177 11.25 6.67 -1.54
C GLU A 177 10.05 5.92 -0.97
N LEU A 178 9.31 6.57 -0.08
CA LEU A 178 8.13 6.00 0.59
C LEU A 178 6.83 6.19 -0.18
N ILE A 179 6.82 7.04 -1.20
CA ILE A 179 5.61 7.39 -1.94
C ILE A 179 5.17 6.21 -2.83
N GLY A 180 3.99 5.67 -2.51
CA GLY A 180 3.37 4.52 -3.18
C GLY A 180 1.84 4.59 -3.15
N ASP A 181 1.18 3.60 -3.73
CA ASP A 181 -0.29 3.57 -3.86
C ASP A 181 -0.99 3.48 -2.49
N GLU A 182 -0.33 2.94 -1.46
CA GLU A 182 -0.82 2.85 -0.10
C GLU A 182 -0.65 4.16 0.69
N PHE A 183 0.39 4.94 0.39
CA PHE A 183 0.68 6.20 1.09
C PHE A 183 -0.30 7.31 0.71
N ILE A 184 -0.77 7.35 -0.54
CA ILE A 184 -1.72 8.37 -1.01
C ILE A 184 -3.03 8.36 -0.20
N PRO A 185 -3.72 7.21 0.00
CA PRO A 185 -4.86 7.10 0.91
C PRO A 185 -4.56 7.58 2.32
N MET A 186 -3.35 7.34 2.82
CA MET A 186 -2.93 7.74 4.17
C MET A 186 -2.97 9.26 4.31
N VAL A 187 -2.36 10.01 3.39
CA VAL A 187 -2.42 11.49 3.39
C VAL A 187 -3.86 12.00 3.20
N ASN A 188 -4.63 11.36 2.33
CA ASN A 188 -5.93 11.89 1.91
C ASN A 188 -7.08 11.61 2.90
N LYS A 189 -7.02 10.47 3.61
CA LYS A 189 -8.16 9.96 4.38
C LYS A 189 -7.86 9.79 5.87
N ALA A 190 -6.61 9.54 6.25
CA ALA A 190 -6.28 9.23 7.63
C ALA A 190 -6.39 10.45 8.57
N GLY A 191 -6.45 11.67 8.03
CA GLY A 191 -6.78 12.87 8.79
C GLY A 191 -8.11 12.76 9.56
N GLY A 192 -9.07 11.99 9.04
CA GLY A 192 -10.33 11.66 9.72
C GLY A 192 -10.14 10.88 11.02
N ALA A 193 -9.09 10.06 11.11
CA ALA A 193 -8.74 9.25 12.27
C ALA A 193 -7.79 9.94 13.26
N GLY A 194 -7.24 11.11 12.90
CA GLY A 194 -6.33 11.88 13.75
C GLY A 194 -4.88 11.80 13.32
N VAL A 195 -4.61 11.16 12.18
CA VAL A 195 -3.28 11.11 11.59
C VAL A 195 -2.88 12.48 11.04
N GLN A 196 -1.69 12.93 11.43
CA GLN A 196 -1.05 14.15 10.96
C GLN A 196 0.27 13.75 10.29
N VAL A 197 0.36 13.96 8.99
CA VAL A 197 1.52 13.54 8.20
C VAL A 197 2.47 14.71 8.01
N THR A 198 3.74 14.51 8.34
CA THR A 198 4.84 15.41 7.98
C THR A 198 5.81 14.63 7.12
N ALA A 199 5.90 15.00 5.85
CA ALA A 199 6.78 14.37 4.88
C ALA A 199 7.98 15.28 4.57
N TYR A 200 9.18 14.71 4.55
CA TYR A 200 10.42 15.42 4.26
C TYR A 200 10.98 14.93 2.92
N THR A 201 11.31 15.85 2.02
CA THR A 201 11.88 15.55 0.70
C THR A 201 12.91 16.61 0.32
N GLN A 202 13.83 16.26 -0.59
CA GLN A 202 14.85 17.17 -1.09
C GLN A 202 14.33 18.05 -2.23
N THR A 203 13.65 17.44 -3.22
CA THR A 203 13.12 18.17 -4.38
C THR A 203 11.71 17.70 -4.74
N MET A 204 10.97 18.57 -5.45
CA MET A 204 9.69 18.19 -6.08
C MET A 204 9.92 17.19 -7.21
N SER A 205 11.03 17.32 -7.94
CA SER A 205 11.37 16.48 -9.07
C SER A 205 11.60 15.01 -8.68
N ASP A 206 12.11 14.73 -7.48
CA ASP A 206 12.25 13.35 -6.98
C ASP A 206 10.89 12.66 -6.78
N ILE A 207 9.90 13.42 -6.28
CA ILE A 207 8.51 12.94 -6.14
C ILE A 207 7.91 12.65 -7.52
N GLU A 208 8.09 13.58 -8.46
CA GLU A 208 7.57 13.43 -9.83
C GLU A 208 8.20 12.23 -10.54
N ALA A 209 9.52 12.04 -10.42
CA ALA A 209 10.24 10.93 -11.01
C ALA A 209 9.75 9.58 -10.47
N LYS A 210 9.50 9.48 -9.15
CA LYS A 210 8.98 8.25 -8.54
C LYS A 210 7.55 7.94 -8.99
N ILE A 211 6.70 8.95 -9.07
CA ILE A 211 5.29 8.80 -9.47
C ILE A 211 5.11 8.63 -10.99
N GLY A 212 6.06 9.13 -11.78
CA GLY A 212 6.01 9.12 -13.24
C GLY A 212 4.97 10.06 -13.84
N SER A 213 4.44 11.02 -13.06
CA SER A 213 3.41 11.95 -13.51
C SER A 213 3.42 13.26 -12.73
N HIS A 214 3.69 14.37 -13.44
CA HIS A 214 3.62 15.72 -12.89
C HIS A 214 2.25 16.02 -12.23
N ALA A 215 1.16 15.65 -12.89
CA ALA A 215 -0.19 15.90 -12.40
C ALA A 215 -0.49 15.14 -11.09
N LYS A 216 -0.10 13.86 -11.00
CA LYS A 216 -0.28 13.05 -9.79
C LYS A 216 0.66 13.52 -8.67
N ALA A 217 1.88 13.93 -8.98
CA ALA A 217 2.79 14.54 -8.01
C ALA A 217 2.22 15.84 -7.42
N GLY A 218 1.73 16.74 -8.28
CA GLY A 218 1.05 17.97 -7.87
C GLY A 218 -0.19 17.70 -7.01
N GLN A 219 -0.98 16.68 -7.35
CA GLN A 219 -2.10 16.25 -6.52
C GLN A 219 -1.64 15.82 -5.12
N ILE A 220 -0.58 15.01 -5.03
CA ILE A 220 -0.09 14.51 -3.74
C ILE A 220 0.43 15.66 -2.88
N ILE A 221 1.27 16.53 -3.45
CA ILE A 221 1.79 17.72 -2.77
C ILE A 221 0.64 18.61 -2.31
N GLY A 222 -0.39 18.79 -3.13
CA GLY A 222 -1.58 19.57 -2.78
C GLY A 222 -2.40 19.03 -1.62
N ASN A 223 -2.24 17.76 -1.21
CA ASN A 223 -2.92 17.23 -0.03
C ASN A 223 -2.22 17.65 1.28
N PHE A 224 -1.00 18.18 1.21
CA PHE A 224 -0.32 18.76 2.36
C PHE A 224 -0.75 20.22 2.54
N ASN A 225 -1.44 20.49 3.65
CA ASN A 225 -1.94 21.83 3.94
C ASN A 225 -0.85 22.86 4.25
N ASN A 226 0.32 22.41 4.71
CA ASN A 226 1.44 23.26 5.10
C ASN A 226 2.68 22.88 4.31
N LEU A 227 3.36 23.88 3.76
CA LEU A 227 4.65 23.73 3.07
C LEU A 227 5.72 24.50 3.83
N PHE A 228 6.74 23.79 4.31
CA PHE A 228 7.94 24.38 4.89
C PHE A 228 9.08 24.18 3.89
N MET A 229 9.65 25.29 3.40
CA MET A 229 10.74 25.25 2.43
C MET A 229 12.03 25.76 3.08
N LEU A 230 13.05 24.91 3.06
CA LEU A 230 14.42 25.28 3.39
C LEU A 230 15.17 25.69 2.12
N ARG A 231 16.49 25.84 2.20
CA ARG A 231 17.31 26.16 1.03
C ARG A 231 17.17 25.06 -0.04
N VAL A 232 16.72 25.45 -1.22
CA VAL A 232 16.64 24.59 -2.40
C VAL A 232 17.56 25.11 -3.50
N ARG A 233 18.06 24.21 -4.35
CA ARG A 233 18.91 24.57 -5.50
C ARG A 233 18.15 24.66 -6.81
N GLU A 234 17.07 23.89 -6.92
CA GLU A 234 16.26 23.78 -8.12
C GLU A 234 15.19 24.88 -8.17
N THR A 235 15.14 25.60 -9.29
CA THR A 235 14.16 26.68 -9.51
C THR A 235 12.73 26.17 -9.46
N ALA A 236 12.43 25.03 -10.10
CA ALA A 236 11.07 24.46 -10.10
C ALA A 236 10.56 24.16 -8.68
N THR A 237 11.41 23.59 -7.83
CA THR A 237 11.08 23.37 -6.41
C THR A 237 10.88 24.70 -5.66
N ALA A 238 11.69 25.74 -5.93
CA ALA A 238 11.49 27.06 -5.31
C ALA A 238 10.16 27.70 -5.75
N GLU A 239 9.82 27.56 -7.03
CA GLU A 239 8.59 28.08 -7.63
C GLU A 239 7.34 27.45 -7.04
N LEU A 240 7.41 26.21 -6.54
CA LEU A 240 6.31 25.57 -5.80
C LEU A 240 5.83 26.44 -4.63
N LEU A 241 6.74 27.05 -3.86
CA LEU A 241 6.38 27.95 -2.77
C LEU A 241 6.07 29.36 -3.30
N THR A 242 6.94 29.94 -4.12
CA THR A 242 6.82 31.36 -4.49
C THR A 242 5.56 31.66 -5.30
N ASN A 243 5.06 30.70 -6.08
CA ASN A 243 3.81 30.86 -6.83
C ASN A 243 2.56 30.86 -5.93
N GLN A 244 2.65 30.33 -4.71
CA GLN A 244 1.55 30.34 -3.74
C GLN A 244 1.51 31.63 -2.91
N LEU A 245 2.60 32.41 -2.92
CA LEU A 245 2.67 33.66 -2.18
C LEU A 245 1.90 34.78 -2.91
N PRO A 246 1.13 35.61 -2.19
CA PRO A 246 0.44 36.73 -2.81
C PRO A 246 1.47 37.76 -3.32
N LYS A 247 1.18 38.34 -4.49
CA LYS A 247 1.95 39.49 -4.98
C LYS A 247 1.67 40.70 -4.09
N VAL A 248 2.73 41.36 -3.64
CA VAL A 248 2.64 42.59 -2.84
C VAL A 248 2.98 43.79 -3.70
N GLN A 249 2.28 44.90 -3.47
CA GLN A 249 2.58 46.16 -4.16
C GLN A 249 3.82 46.80 -3.51
N ILE A 250 4.79 47.15 -4.34
CA ILE A 250 6.00 47.86 -3.90
C ILE A 250 5.82 49.34 -4.24
N TYR A 251 5.83 50.20 -3.21
CA TYR A 251 5.86 51.64 -3.41
C TYR A 251 7.30 52.08 -3.64
N THR A 252 7.61 52.48 -4.87
CA THR A 252 8.91 53.03 -5.21
C THR A 252 8.80 54.56 -5.28
N SER A 253 9.49 55.27 -4.38
CA SER A 253 9.64 56.72 -4.47
C SER A 253 10.78 57.02 -5.43
N THR A 254 10.46 57.56 -6.60
CA THR A 254 11.46 58.11 -7.51
C THR A 254 11.69 59.58 -7.11
N PRO A 255 12.88 59.97 -6.62
CA PRO A 255 13.16 61.37 -6.35
C PRO A 255 13.15 62.15 -7.66
N ALA A 256 12.15 63.01 -7.84
CA ALA A 256 12.11 63.97 -8.93
C ALA A 256 13.06 65.14 -8.59
N SER A 257 14.22 65.19 -9.23
CA SER A 257 15.08 66.37 -9.23
C SER A 257 14.45 67.43 -10.13
N GLY A 258 13.66 68.34 -9.54
CA GLY A 258 13.27 69.59 -10.20
C GLY A 258 14.36 70.63 -9.98
N ALA A 259 15.14 70.96 -11.01
CA ALA A 259 15.93 72.18 -11.03
C ALA A 259 14.99 73.34 -11.36
N ASN A 260 14.79 74.26 -10.41
CA ASN A 260 14.15 75.54 -10.67
C ASN A 260 15.25 76.52 -11.08
N ASP A 261 15.36 76.81 -12.38
CA ASP A 261 16.11 77.97 -12.87
C ASP A 261 15.24 79.21 -12.66
N ALA A 262 15.44 79.87 -11.52
CA ALA A 262 14.90 81.19 -11.22
C ALA A 262 16.03 82.22 -11.19
#